data_AF-A0A2M7SVW1-F1
#
_entry.id   AF-A0A2M7SVW1-F1
#
_cell.length_a   1.000
_cell.length_b   1.000
_cell.length_c   1.000
_cell.angle_alpha   90.00
_cell.angle_beta   90.00
_cell.angle_gamma   90.00
#
_symmetry.space_group_name_H-M   'P 1'
#
loop_
_entity.id
_entity.type
_entity.pdbx_description
1 polymer ?
#
loop_
_entity_poly.entity_id
_entity_poly.type
_entity_poly.pdbx_seq_one_letter_code
_entity_poly.pdbx_strand_id
1 'polypeptide(L)'
;MHSERGPIEFRIQVIIEPDGSEFHAYCPALKGLHTCGDTKEEALRNARDAAIAYLRSSIKHGDPIPVGVTVPRRVKKTPSSPESRYIERVAVVA
;
A
#
# COMPACT_ATOMS: atom_id res chain seq x y z
N MET A 1 18.89 1.29 28.87
CA MET A 1 18.08 2.38 28.29
C MET A 1 17.42 1.85 27.02
N HIS A 2 16.21 1.31 27.12
CA HIS A 2 15.43 0.97 25.93
C HIS A 2 14.81 2.27 25.42
N SER A 3 15.40 2.86 24.39
CA SER A 3 14.77 3.95 23.66
C SER A 3 13.54 3.37 22.98
N GLU A 4 12.35 3.75 23.45
CA GLU A 4 11.09 3.47 22.76
C GLU A 4 11.11 4.23 21.44
N ARG A 5 11.56 3.58 20.37
CA ARG A 5 11.43 4.15 19.03
C ARG A 5 9.95 4.15 18.69
N GLY A 6 9.39 5.35 18.50
CA GLY A 6 8.01 5.50 18.01
C GLY A 6 7.81 4.78 16.67
N PRO A 7 6.56 4.52 16.29
CA PRO A 7 6.25 3.83 15.04
C PRO A 7 6.82 4.59 13.84
N ILE A 8 7.35 3.86 12.87
CA ILE A 8 7.77 4.41 11.58
C ILE A 8 6.52 4.52 10.70
N GLU A 9 6.20 5.74 10.27
CA GLU A 9 5.08 5.99 9.38
C GLU A 9 5.50 5.99 7.91
N PHE A 10 4.75 5.27 7.09
CA PHE A 10 4.91 5.20 5.65
C PHE A 10 3.64 5.68 4.94
N ARG A 11 3.83 6.30 3.78
CA ARG A 11 2.75 6.61 2.84
C ARG A 11 2.92 5.71 1.63
N ILE A 12 1.92 4.87 1.38
CA ILE A 12 1.93 3.95 0.24
C ILE A 12 0.85 4.36 -0.77
N GLN A 13 1.15 4.17 -2.05
CA GLN A 13 0.17 4.30 -3.11
C GLN A 13 -0.40 2.92 -3.43
N VAL A 14 -1.71 2.77 -3.27
CA VAL A 14 -2.44 1.55 -3.65
C VAL A 14 -3.23 1.85 -4.92
N ILE A 15 -3.07 1.01 -5.93
CA ILE A 15 -3.85 1.05 -7.16
C ILE A 15 -4.83 -0.11 -7.10
N ILE A 16 -6.10 0.17 -7.36
CA ILE A 16 -7.18 -0.82 -7.36
C ILE A 16 -7.85 -0.84 -8.73
N GLU A 17 -7.97 -2.01 -9.32
CA GLU A 17 -8.62 -2.22 -10.61
C GLU A 17 -9.61 -3.40 -10.56
N PRO A 18 -10.67 -3.40 -11.39
CA PRO A 18 -11.54 -4.56 -11.51
C PRO A 18 -10.78 -5.78 -12.06
N ASP A 19 -10.98 -6.94 -11.44
CA ASP A 19 -10.44 -8.22 -11.88
C ASP A 19 -11.55 -9.30 -11.81
N GLY A 20 -12.25 -9.47 -12.93
CA GLY A 20 -13.42 -10.34 -13.00
C GLY A 20 -14.57 -9.86 -12.10
N SER A 21 -14.95 -10.70 -11.12
CA SER A 21 -15.96 -10.38 -10.10
C SER A 21 -15.39 -9.70 -8.86
N GLU A 22 -14.07 -9.56 -8.76
CA GLU A 22 -13.36 -9.00 -7.61
C GLU A 22 -12.64 -7.71 -8.01
N PHE A 23 -11.96 -7.11 -7.03
CA PHE A 23 -11.05 -5.98 -7.22
C PHE A 23 -9.63 -6.40 -6.85
N HIS A 24 -8.70 -6.22 -7.77
CA HIS A 24 -7.27 -6.39 -7.52
C HIS A 24 -6.67 -5.09 -6.99
N ALA A 25 -5.90 -5.18 -5.91
CA ALA A 25 -5.18 -4.09 -5.30
C ALA A 25 -3.68 -4.40 -5.24
N TYR A 26 -2.86 -3.43 -5.63
CA TYR A 26 -1.41 -3.56 -5.61
C TYR A 26 -0.71 -2.25 -5.29
N CYS A 27 0.54 -2.34 -4.82
CA CYS A 27 1.40 -1.18 -4.57
C CYS A 27 2.63 -1.25 -5.47
N PRO A 28 2.78 -0.37 -6.48
CA PRO A 28 3.92 -0.39 -7.40
C PRO A 28 5.30 -0.30 -6.73
N ALA A 29 5.36 0.34 -5.55
CA ALA A 29 6.60 0.47 -4.78
C ALA A 29 6.94 -0.83 -4.03
N LEU A 30 5.95 -1.60 -3.57
CA LEU A 30 6.13 -2.84 -2.84
C LEU A 30 5.98 -4.01 -3.81
N LYS A 31 7.07 -4.33 -4.52
CA LYS A 31 7.08 -5.42 -5.51
C LYS A 31 6.63 -6.73 -4.85
N GLY A 32 5.62 -7.36 -5.42
CA GLY A 32 5.01 -8.59 -4.90
C GLY A 32 3.79 -8.38 -4.01
N LEU A 33 3.45 -7.14 -3.65
CA LEU A 33 2.18 -6.86 -2.95
C LEU A 33 1.03 -6.85 -3.96
N HIS A 34 0.27 -7.93 -3.95
CA HIS A 34 -0.96 -8.11 -4.70
C HIS A 34 -2.00 -8.76 -3.80
N THR A 35 -3.18 -8.18 -3.74
CA THR A 35 -4.31 -8.66 -2.93
C THR A 35 -5.60 -8.46 -3.71
N CYS A 36 -6.64 -9.25 -3.42
CA CYS A 36 -7.96 -9.06 -4.01
C CYS A 36 -9.02 -8.84 -2.92
N GLY A 37 -10.22 -8.45 -3.31
CA GLY A 37 -11.41 -8.42 -2.45
C GLY A 37 -12.69 -8.22 -3.26
N ASP A 38 -13.83 -8.61 -2.70
CA ASP A 38 -15.14 -8.53 -3.37
C ASP A 38 -15.56 -7.07 -3.61
N THR A 39 -14.99 -6.14 -2.82
CA THR A 39 -15.21 -4.70 -2.91
C THR A 39 -13.90 -3.94 -2.97
N LYS A 40 -13.92 -2.71 -3.52
CA LYS A 40 -12.75 -1.82 -3.52
C LYS A 40 -12.24 -1.57 -2.10
N GLU A 41 -13.16 -1.41 -1.14
CA GLU A 41 -12.83 -1.17 0.26
C GLU A 41 -12.15 -2.38 0.88
N GLU A 42 -12.59 -3.60 0.53
CA GLU A 42 -11.94 -4.83 0.98
C GLU A 42 -10.55 -5.02 0.37
N ALA A 43 -10.43 -4.85 -0.95
CA ALA A 43 -9.13 -4.92 -1.62
C ALA A 43 -8.13 -3.89 -1.05
N LEU A 44 -8.61 -2.69 -0.71
CA LEU A 44 -7.80 -1.65 -0.05
C LEU A 44 -7.35 -2.06 1.36
N ARG A 45 -8.25 -2.64 2.17
CA ARG A 45 -7.91 -3.16 3.51
C ARG A 45 -6.87 -4.26 3.42
N ASN A 46 -7.07 -5.22 2.51
CA ASN A 46 -6.14 -6.33 2.30
C ASN A 46 -4.76 -5.82 1.87
N ALA A 47 -4.72 -4.85 0.94
CA ALA A 47 -3.47 -4.21 0.53
C ALA A 47 -2.76 -3.48 1.68
N ARG A 48 -3.52 -2.81 2.56
CA ARG A 48 -2.98 -2.14 3.74
C ARG A 48 -2.33 -3.13 4.71
N ASP A 49 -3.01 -4.23 5.00
CA ASP A 49 -2.50 -5.26 5.92
C ASP A 49 -1.27 -5.96 5.34
N ALA A 50 -1.29 -6.28 4.03
CA ALA A 50 -0.15 -6.83 3.31
C ALA A 50 1.05 -5.88 3.33
N ALA A 51 0.83 -4.57 3.19
CA ALA A 51 1.90 -3.57 3.24
C ALA A 51 2.54 -3.49 4.63
N ILE A 52 1.73 -3.54 5.70
CA ILE A 52 2.23 -3.59 7.06
C ILE A 52 3.09 -4.84 7.28
N ALA A 53 2.63 -6.01 6.80
CA ALA A 53 3.38 -7.25 6.90
C ALA A 53 4.70 -7.19 6.13
N TYR A 54 4.69 -6.69 4.90
CA TYR A 54 5.90 -6.49 4.07
C TYR A 54 6.93 -5.60 4.79
N LEU A 55 6.50 -4.43 5.27
CA LEU A 55 7.38 -3.46 5.91
C LEU A 55 7.94 -3.98 7.24
N ARG A 56 7.12 -4.66 8.04
CA ARG A 56 7.58 -5.34 9.27
C ARG A 56 8.65 -6.37 8.98
N SER A 57 8.44 -7.20 7.95
CA SER A 57 9.43 -8.20 7.52
C SER A 57 10.73 -7.51 7.10
N SER A 58 10.62 -6.48 6.26
CA SER A 58 11.80 -5.75 5.76
C SER A 58 12.62 -5.16 6.91
N ILE A 59 11.96 -4.52 7.88
CA ILE A 59 12.62 -3.96 9.07
C ILE A 59 13.28 -5.06 9.91
N LYS A 60 12.56 -6.16 10.17
CA LYS A 60 13.04 -7.27 10.98
C LYS A 60 14.30 -7.92 10.38
N HIS A 61 14.37 -8.02 9.07
CA HIS A 61 15.47 -8.69 8.36
C HIS A 61 16.55 -7.71 7.87
N GLY A 62 16.35 -6.41 8.04
CA GLY A 62 17.28 -5.38 7.55
C GLY A 62 17.26 -5.23 6.03
N ASP A 63 16.17 -5.64 5.37
CA ASP A 63 16.02 -5.53 3.93
C ASP A 63 15.78 -4.07 3.50
N PRO A 64 16.25 -3.68 2.30
CA PRO A 64 15.98 -2.35 1.76
C PRO A 64 14.47 -2.11 1.61
N ILE A 65 13.97 -1.05 2.24
CA ILE A 65 12.60 -0.59 2.02
C ILE A 65 12.58 0.27 0.75
N PRO A 66 11.79 -0.09 -0.28
CA PRO A 66 11.69 0.71 -1.49
C PRO A 66 11.00 2.04 -1.19
N VAL A 67 11.72 3.15 -1.35
CA VAL A 67 11.20 4.51 -1.17
C VAL A 67 11.02 5.16 -2.54
N GLY A 68 9.81 5.64 -2.82
CA GLY A 68 9.49 6.39 -4.03
C GLY A 68 8.94 7.78 -3.71
N VAL A 69 9.08 8.71 -4.66
CA VAL A 69 8.42 10.02 -4.56
C VAL A 69 6.94 9.82 -4.86
N THR A 70 6.08 9.87 -3.84
CA THR A 70 4.64 10.00 -4.07
C THR A 70 4.35 11.42 -4.51
N VAL A 71 4.26 11.67 -5.81
CA VAL A 71 3.68 12.93 -6.28
C VAL A 71 2.19 12.87 -6.00
N PRO A 72 1.60 13.78 -5.20
CA PRO A 72 0.16 13.95 -5.15
C PRO A 72 -0.25 14.56 -6.50
N ARG A 73 -0.24 13.74 -7.55
CA ARG A 73 -0.74 14.15 -8.85
C ARG A 73 -2.22 14.41 -8.60
N ARG A 74 -2.68 15.65 -8.81
CA ARG A 74 -4.11 15.92 -9.00
C ARG A 74 -4.56 14.92 -10.05
N VAL A 75 -5.22 13.85 -9.62
CA VAL A 75 -5.85 12.92 -10.54
C VAL A 75 -6.92 13.79 -11.20
N LYS A 76 -6.65 14.28 -12.41
CA LYS A 76 -7.74 14.68 -13.28
C LYS A 76 -8.58 13.41 -13.35
N LYS A 77 -9.77 13.42 -12.77
CA LYS A 77 -10.77 12.38 -13.01
C LYS A 77 -11.05 12.45 -14.51
N THR A 78 -10.24 11.81 -15.33
CA THR A 78 -10.69 11.38 -16.64
C THR A 78 -11.69 10.29 -16.34
N PRO A 79 -12.97 10.46 -16.67
CA PRO A 79 -14.04 9.52 -16.32
C PRO A 79 -13.89 8.11 -16.94
N SER A 80 -12.78 7.83 -17.62
CA SER A 80 -12.55 6.66 -18.47
C SER A 80 -11.55 5.64 -17.92
N SER A 81 -10.88 5.87 -16.78
CA SER A 81 -9.94 4.87 -16.25
C SER A 81 -10.63 3.93 -15.26
N PRO A 82 -10.56 2.60 -15.45
CA PRO A 82 -11.13 1.63 -14.52
C PRO A 82 -10.34 1.56 -13.19
N GLU A 83 -9.06 1.98 -13.18
CA GLU A 83 -8.22 1.99 -12.00
C GLU A 83 -8.54 3.15 -11.04
N SER A 84 -8.56 2.89 -9.74
CA SER A 84 -8.73 3.86 -8.66
C SER A 84 -7.44 3.91 -7.82
N ARG A 85 -6.90 5.11 -7.58
CA ARG A 85 -5.64 5.29 -6.83
C ARG A 85 -5.90 5.87 -5.44
N TYR A 86 -5.32 5.23 -4.44
CA TYR A 86 -5.46 5.55 -3.02
C TYR A 86 -4.08 5.83 -2.41
N ILE A 87 -4.05 6.72 -1.41
CA ILE A 87 -2.84 6.99 -0.62
C ILE A 87 -3.13 6.59 0.82
N GLU A 88 -2.52 5.49 1.24
CA GLU A 88 -2.70 4.95 2.59
C GLU A 88 -1.54 5.36 3.49
N ARG A 89 -1.84 5.65 4.76
CA ARG A 89 -0.85 5.84 5.82
C ARG A 89 -0.78 4.58 6.65
N VAL A 90 0.41 4.00 6.77
CA VAL A 90 0.66 2.80 7.57
C VAL A 90 1.74 3.10 8.60
N ALA A 91 1.48 2.75 9.86
CA ALA A 91 2.42 2.90 10.95
C ALA A 91 2.96 1.51 11.33
N VAL A 92 4.28 1.37 11.37
CA VAL A 92 4.96 0.11 11.65
C VAL A 92 5.82 0.28 12.89
N VAL A 93 5.55 -0.53 13.91
CA VAL A 93 6.40 -0.63 15.11
C VAL A 93 7.50 -1.63 14.82
N ALA A 94 8.74 -1.23 15.07
CA ALA A 94 9.96 -2.01 14.89
C ALA A 94 10.36 -2.73 16.18
#